data_AF-A0A970S5B5-F1
#
_entry.id   AF-A0A970S5B5-F1
#
_cell.length_a   1.000
_cell.length_b   1.000
_cell.length_c   1.000
_cell.angle_alpha   90.00
_cell.angle_beta   90.00
_cell.angle_gamma   90.00
#
_symmetry.space_group_name_H-M   'P 1'
#
loop_
_entity.id
_entity.type
_entity.pdbx_description
1 polymer ?
#
loop_
_entity_poly.entity_id
_entity_poly.type
_entity_poly.pdbx_seq_one_letter_code
_entity_poly.pdbx_strand_id
1 'polypeptide(L)'
;MEAFEALSNYYTVYNEDLRLTSKHGGIEFLTTVKYVKKYLAHGMKIVEIGAGTGRYSHFFARNGYAVDAVELVSNNIEVFKQNTKPGENVNIYQGNAVDLSFLPSESYDITLVLGPMYHLFCEEDKLAALSEAIRVTKKGGVVFVAYCVSDPSIIDYGFVKGNIKRLLEEKLIDLETFTALSTPKEVFVLHRKSDIDKLMKHFNVTRLHYLGTDMISRYLRDVLPQMDDETFDIYLKYHFTICERQDMVGLSHHTLDIFRKEE
;
A
#
# COMPACT_ATOMS: atom_id res chain seq x y z
N MET A 1 0.48 18.86 12.10
CA MET A 1 -0.91 18.87 12.63
C MET A 1 -1.92 18.70 11.50
N GLU A 2 -1.93 19.56 10.48
CA GLU A 2 -2.92 19.49 9.38
C GLU A 2 -3.00 18.13 8.65
N ALA A 3 -1.88 17.48 8.32
CA ALA A 3 -1.89 16.18 7.63
C ALA A 3 -2.47 15.04 8.48
N PHE A 4 -2.14 15.00 9.78
CA PHE A 4 -2.68 14.00 10.70
C PHE A 4 -4.18 14.21 10.94
N GLU A 5 -4.63 15.46 11.08
CA GLU A 5 -6.05 15.78 11.22
C GLU A 5 -6.84 15.43 9.94
N ALA A 6 -6.32 15.75 8.75
CA ALA A 6 -6.94 15.36 7.48
C ALA A 6 -7.06 13.84 7.34
N LEU A 7 -6.01 13.11 7.71
CA LEU A 7 -5.98 11.65 7.70
C LEU A 7 -7.00 11.05 8.67
N SER A 8 -7.01 11.53 9.93
CA SER A 8 -7.94 11.07 10.96
C SER A 8 -9.40 11.32 10.55
N ASN A 9 -9.69 12.50 10.00
CA ASN A 9 -11.02 12.85 9.50
C ASN A 9 -11.44 11.96 8.32
N TYR A 10 -10.54 11.68 7.38
CA TYR A 10 -10.80 10.77 6.27
C TYR A 10 -11.20 9.38 6.77
N TYR A 11 -10.43 8.77 7.67
CA TYR A 11 -10.73 7.43 8.20
C TYR A 11 -11.90 7.37 9.18
N THR A 12 -12.28 8.49 9.80
CA THR A 12 -13.52 8.56 10.60
C THR A 12 -14.77 8.44 9.72
N VAL A 13 -14.71 8.95 8.48
CA VAL A 13 -15.84 8.97 7.53
C VAL A 13 -15.76 7.81 6.53
N TYR A 14 -14.55 7.36 6.17
CA TYR A 14 -14.30 6.36 5.15
C TYR A 14 -14.16 4.96 5.76
N ASN A 15 -15.10 4.06 5.45
CA ASN A 15 -15.08 2.69 5.94
C ASN A 15 -14.13 1.81 5.08
N GLU A 16 -12.91 1.62 5.57
CA GLU A 16 -11.86 0.84 4.91
C GLU A 16 -12.27 -0.63 4.65
N ASP A 17 -13.08 -1.22 5.54
CA ASP A 17 -13.55 -2.60 5.45
C ASP A 17 -14.43 -2.86 4.22
N LEU A 18 -15.19 -1.84 3.77
CA LEU A 18 -16.03 -1.93 2.56
C LEU A 18 -15.23 -1.88 1.26
N ARG A 19 -14.14 -1.09 1.21
CA ARG A 19 -13.26 -1.03 0.01
C ARG A 19 -12.68 -2.41 -0.29
N LEU A 20 -12.29 -3.10 0.78
CA LEU A 20 -11.46 -4.29 0.74
C LEU A 20 -12.25 -5.61 0.60
N THR A 21 -13.50 -5.66 1.02
CA THR A 21 -14.37 -6.85 0.88
C THR A 21 -15.01 -7.02 -0.50
N SER A 22 -14.96 -6.02 -1.37
CA SER A 22 -15.46 -6.08 -2.75
C SER A 22 -14.58 -6.96 -3.67
N LYS A 23 -15.14 -7.58 -4.73
CA LYS A 23 -14.34 -8.32 -5.75
C LYS A 23 -13.21 -7.46 -6.34
N HIS A 24 -13.40 -6.13 -6.43
CA HIS A 24 -12.37 -5.18 -6.85
C HIS A 24 -11.24 -5.01 -5.81
N GLY A 25 -11.57 -4.71 -4.54
CA GLY A 25 -10.58 -4.65 -3.46
C GLY A 25 -9.96 -6.00 -3.08
N GLY A 26 -10.58 -7.10 -3.53
CA GLY A 26 -10.03 -8.44 -3.47
C GLY A 26 -8.80 -8.60 -4.37
N ILE A 27 -8.75 -7.96 -5.54
CA ILE A 27 -7.63 -8.14 -6.48
C ILE A 27 -6.35 -7.54 -5.93
N GLU A 28 -6.40 -6.33 -5.35
CA GLU A 28 -5.26 -5.70 -4.66
C GLU A 28 -4.71 -6.63 -3.57
N PHE A 29 -5.60 -7.11 -2.69
CA PHE A 29 -5.24 -8.02 -1.60
C PHE A 29 -4.66 -9.34 -2.09
N LEU A 30 -5.32 -10.00 -3.05
CA LEU A 30 -4.88 -11.27 -3.61
C LEU A 30 -3.52 -11.13 -4.29
N THR A 31 -3.27 -10.01 -4.97
CA THR A 31 -1.99 -9.73 -5.63
C THR A 31 -0.89 -9.51 -4.60
N THR A 32 -1.10 -8.63 -3.62
CA THR A 32 -0.13 -8.41 -2.55
C THR A 32 0.20 -9.71 -1.83
N VAL A 33 -0.81 -10.46 -1.38
CA VAL A 33 -0.62 -11.76 -0.71
C VAL A 33 0.12 -12.77 -1.58
N LYS A 34 -0.20 -12.86 -2.89
CA LYS A 34 0.51 -13.75 -3.82
C LYS A 34 2.01 -13.45 -3.85
N TYR A 35 2.39 -12.17 -3.85
CA TYR A 35 3.80 -11.79 -3.88
C TYR A 35 4.48 -11.95 -2.52
N VAL A 36 3.82 -11.62 -1.41
CA VAL A 36 4.38 -11.90 -0.08
C VAL A 36 4.66 -13.41 0.07
N LYS A 37 3.73 -14.27 -0.36
CA LYS A 37 3.89 -15.73 -0.32
C LYS A 37 5.07 -16.27 -1.15
N LYS A 38 5.58 -15.55 -2.15
CA LYS A 38 6.80 -15.96 -2.88
C LYS A 38 8.04 -15.97 -1.99
N TYR A 39 8.02 -15.19 -0.90
CA TYR A 39 9.17 -14.95 -0.02
C TYR A 39 8.97 -15.48 1.39
N LEU A 40 7.76 -15.91 1.74
CA LEU A 40 7.45 -16.48 3.05
C LEU A 40 7.97 -17.91 3.18
N ALA A 41 8.57 -18.20 4.33
CA ALA A 41 8.91 -19.53 4.81
C ALA A 41 8.35 -19.76 6.22
N HIS A 42 8.17 -21.02 6.62
CA HIS A 42 7.65 -21.34 7.95
C HIS A 42 8.52 -20.73 9.06
N GLY A 43 7.87 -20.17 10.09
CA GLY A 43 8.55 -19.54 11.23
C GLY A 43 9.05 -18.11 11.00
N MET A 44 8.87 -17.54 9.80
CA MET A 44 9.20 -16.13 9.55
C MET A 44 8.31 -15.17 10.35
N LYS A 45 8.90 -14.03 10.72
CA LYS A 45 8.23 -12.94 11.42
C LYS A 45 7.93 -11.78 10.46
N ILE A 46 6.73 -11.23 10.56
CA ILE A 46 6.24 -10.15 9.69
C ILE A 46 5.99 -8.89 10.52
N VAL A 47 6.31 -7.72 9.98
CA VAL A 47 5.77 -6.44 10.46
C VAL A 47 4.95 -5.76 9.37
N GLU A 48 3.77 -5.26 9.72
CA GLU A 48 2.94 -4.40 8.87
C GLU A 48 2.92 -2.97 9.43
N ILE A 49 3.33 -2.00 8.63
CA ILE A 49 3.39 -0.58 8.96
C ILE A 49 2.29 0.15 8.19
N GLY A 50 1.41 0.83 8.93
CA GLY A 50 0.15 1.37 8.43
C GLY A 50 -0.89 0.27 8.23
N ALA A 51 -1.12 -0.53 9.28
CA ALA A 51 -1.93 -1.75 9.19
C ALA A 51 -3.45 -1.53 9.07
N GLY A 52 -3.94 -0.30 9.26
CA GLY A 52 -5.36 0.03 9.20
C GLY A 52 -6.17 -0.83 10.17
N THR A 53 -7.26 -1.43 9.68
CA THR A 53 -8.11 -2.37 10.45
C THR A 53 -7.57 -3.80 10.51
N GLY A 54 -6.34 -4.05 10.02
CA GLY A 54 -5.60 -5.29 10.24
C GLY A 54 -5.79 -6.38 9.19
N ARG A 55 -6.31 -6.07 8.00
CA ARG A 55 -6.66 -7.09 6.99
C ARG A 55 -5.51 -8.05 6.65
N TYR A 56 -4.33 -7.52 6.32
CA TYR A 56 -3.17 -8.37 5.98
C TYR A 56 -2.59 -9.03 7.23
N SER A 57 -2.46 -8.29 8.32
CA SER A 57 -2.03 -8.81 9.62
C SER A 57 -2.85 -10.02 10.08
N HIS A 58 -4.18 -9.91 10.11
CA HIS A 58 -5.08 -11.02 10.42
C HIS A 58 -4.91 -12.19 9.46
N PHE A 59 -4.76 -11.92 8.16
CA PHE A 59 -4.56 -12.97 7.18
C PHE A 59 -3.29 -13.78 7.49
N PHE A 60 -2.15 -13.12 7.70
CA PHE A 60 -0.91 -13.84 7.98
C PHE A 60 -0.90 -14.49 9.37
N ALA A 61 -1.44 -13.83 10.40
CA ALA A 61 -1.56 -14.42 11.74
C ALA A 61 -2.40 -15.71 11.72
N ARG A 62 -3.53 -15.72 11.00
CA ARG A 62 -4.37 -16.91 10.80
C ARG A 62 -3.69 -18.01 9.98
N ASN A 63 -2.66 -17.69 9.22
CA ASN A 63 -1.82 -18.65 8.49
C ASN A 63 -0.58 -19.08 9.30
N GLY A 64 -0.53 -18.78 10.60
CA GLY A 64 0.48 -19.28 11.53
C GLY A 64 1.76 -18.45 11.64
N TYR A 65 1.77 -17.23 11.09
CA TYR A 65 2.91 -16.31 11.20
C TYR A 65 2.79 -15.42 12.44
N ALA A 66 3.93 -15.07 13.04
CA ALA A 66 3.98 -14.02 14.05
C ALA A 66 3.97 -12.66 13.36
N VAL A 67 3.01 -11.81 13.71
CA VAL A 67 2.81 -10.51 13.09
C VAL A 67 2.88 -9.40 14.14
N ASP A 68 3.70 -8.39 13.88
CA ASP A 68 3.60 -7.10 14.58
C ASP A 68 2.95 -6.09 13.63
N ALA A 69 1.96 -5.35 14.11
CA ALA A 69 1.24 -4.36 13.33
C ALA A 69 1.42 -2.98 13.95
N VAL A 70 1.80 -2.00 13.14
CA VAL A 70 1.94 -0.60 13.53
C VAL A 70 0.86 0.20 12.81
N GLU A 71 0.05 0.91 13.56
CA GLU A 71 -1.00 1.79 13.04
C GLU A 71 -0.97 3.13 13.75
N LEU A 72 -1.26 4.21 13.02
CA LEU A 72 -1.20 5.57 13.54
C LEU A 72 -2.52 6.00 14.18
N VAL A 73 -3.66 5.62 13.58
CA VAL A 73 -5.01 6.09 13.91
C VAL A 73 -5.66 5.18 14.96
N SER A 74 -5.98 5.74 16.13
CA SER A 74 -6.56 4.99 17.26
C SER A 74 -7.86 4.26 16.92
N ASN A 75 -8.74 4.87 16.11
CA ASN A 75 -10.00 4.24 15.70
C ASN A 75 -9.77 2.96 14.89
N ASN A 76 -8.78 2.96 13.98
CA ASN A 76 -8.41 1.78 13.21
C ASN A 76 -7.87 0.67 14.13
N ILE A 77 -7.07 1.03 15.13
CA ILE A 77 -6.56 0.10 16.15
C ILE A 77 -7.69 -0.53 16.96
N GLU A 78 -8.72 0.24 17.32
CA GLU A 78 -9.89 -0.27 18.03
C GLU A 78 -10.64 -1.32 17.20
N VAL A 79 -10.90 -1.03 15.93
CA VAL A 79 -11.54 -1.97 14.99
C VAL A 79 -10.67 -3.22 14.77
N PHE A 80 -9.36 -3.04 14.59
CA PHE A 80 -8.41 -4.15 14.47
C PHE A 80 -8.49 -5.06 15.71
N LYS A 81 -8.41 -4.50 16.92
CA LYS A 81 -8.55 -5.27 18.16
C LYS A 81 -9.87 -6.04 18.24
N GLN A 82 -10.98 -5.42 17.84
CA GLN A 82 -12.29 -6.08 17.80
C GLN A 82 -12.35 -7.26 16.80
N ASN A 83 -11.63 -7.15 15.69
CA ASN A 83 -11.56 -8.18 14.64
C ASN A 83 -10.55 -9.31 14.94
N THR A 84 -9.70 -9.14 15.95
CA THR A 84 -8.69 -10.12 16.37
C THR A 84 -9.35 -11.33 17.02
N LYS A 85 -9.11 -12.53 16.49
CA LYS A 85 -9.66 -13.78 17.05
C LYS A 85 -8.68 -14.45 18.02
N PRO A 86 -9.19 -15.24 19.00
CA PRO A 86 -8.34 -16.08 19.83
C PRO A 86 -7.44 -17.00 19.00
N GLY A 87 -6.15 -17.04 19.35
CA GLY A 87 -5.14 -17.85 18.64
C GLY A 87 -4.42 -17.12 17.51
N GLU A 88 -4.83 -15.91 17.14
CA GLU A 88 -4.03 -15.07 16.23
C GLU A 88 -2.80 -14.52 16.96
N ASN A 89 -1.61 -14.81 16.41
CA ASN A 89 -0.34 -14.30 16.93
C ASN A 89 -0.03 -12.92 16.35
N VAL A 90 -0.75 -11.90 16.82
CA VAL A 90 -0.62 -10.52 16.37
C VAL A 90 -0.44 -9.55 17.55
N ASN A 91 0.59 -8.71 17.49
CA ASN A 91 0.76 -7.58 18.39
C ASN A 91 0.40 -6.28 17.66
N ILE A 92 -0.33 -5.38 18.33
CA ILE A 92 -0.79 -4.12 17.73
C ILE A 92 -0.18 -2.94 18.49
N TYR A 93 0.58 -2.11 17.78
CA TYR A 93 1.26 -0.93 18.30
C TYR A 93 0.69 0.33 17.68
N GLN A 94 0.46 1.35 18.51
CA GLN A 94 0.22 2.69 18.00
C GLN A 94 1.56 3.36 17.70
N GLY A 95 1.81 3.75 16.44
CA GLY A 95 3.10 4.32 16.04
C GLY A 95 3.06 5.02 14.69
N ASN A 96 4.08 5.84 14.44
CA ASN A 96 4.23 6.57 13.18
C ASN A 96 5.31 5.90 12.31
N ALA A 97 5.05 5.70 11.02
CA ALA A 97 5.97 5.04 10.11
C ALA A 97 7.35 5.71 10.02
N VAL A 98 7.45 7.02 10.29
CA VAL A 98 8.72 7.76 10.25
C VAL A 98 9.62 7.52 11.47
N ASP A 99 9.09 6.94 12.55
CA ASP A 99 9.82 6.61 13.77
C ASP A 99 9.29 5.31 14.37
N LEU A 100 10.00 4.22 14.11
CA LEU A 100 9.76 2.88 14.64
C LEU A 100 10.85 2.51 15.66
N SER A 101 11.44 3.48 16.36
CA SER A 101 12.52 3.25 17.34
C SER A 101 12.14 2.29 18.48
N PHE A 102 10.85 2.12 18.75
CA PHE A 102 10.32 1.11 19.68
C PHE A 102 10.42 -0.32 19.16
N LEU A 103 10.67 -0.51 17.85
CA LEU A 103 10.97 -1.80 17.23
C LEU A 103 12.48 -1.98 17.07
N PRO A 104 13.03 -3.14 17.47
CA PRO A 104 14.43 -3.43 17.30
C PRO A 104 14.81 -3.53 15.82
N SER A 105 16.05 -3.13 15.50
CA SER A 105 16.61 -3.34 14.17
C SER A 105 16.65 -4.82 13.82
N GLU A 106 16.60 -5.15 12.53
CA GLU A 106 16.86 -6.50 12.00
C GLU A 106 16.04 -7.62 12.66
N SER A 107 14.77 -7.35 12.91
CA SER A 107 13.87 -8.24 13.66
C SER A 107 12.87 -9.00 12.78
N TYR A 108 12.62 -8.52 11.56
CA TYR A 108 11.57 -9.05 10.69
C TYR A 108 12.14 -9.62 9.40
N ASP A 109 11.61 -10.76 8.96
CA ASP A 109 11.97 -11.39 7.69
C ASP A 109 11.24 -10.69 6.53
N ILE A 110 10.01 -10.24 6.80
CA ILE A 110 9.16 -9.49 5.86
C ILE A 110 8.67 -8.21 6.52
N THR A 111 8.80 -7.09 5.82
CA THR A 111 8.23 -5.80 6.24
C THR A 111 7.27 -5.29 5.17
N LEU A 112 6.03 -5.03 5.57
CA LEU A 112 4.96 -4.51 4.72
C LEU A 112 4.73 -3.04 5.07
N VAL A 113 4.80 -2.15 4.09
CA VAL A 113 4.52 -0.71 4.20
C VAL A 113 3.33 -0.43 3.27
N LEU A 114 2.12 -0.70 3.76
CA LEU A 114 0.89 -0.75 2.96
C LEU A 114 -0.07 0.37 3.36
N GLY A 115 0.35 1.62 3.17
CA GLY A 115 -0.30 2.73 3.85
C GLY A 115 0.52 4.00 3.82
N PRO A 116 1.68 4.00 4.48
CA PRO A 116 2.37 5.24 4.79
C PRO A 116 2.73 6.07 3.57
N MET A 117 3.23 5.46 2.49
CA MET A 117 3.82 6.22 1.38
C MET A 117 2.82 7.10 0.62
N TYR A 118 1.53 6.77 0.63
CA TYR A 118 0.51 7.63 0.04
C TYR A 118 -0.04 8.69 1.02
N HIS A 119 0.51 8.81 2.23
CA HIS A 119 0.14 9.85 3.22
C HIS A 119 1.31 10.73 3.68
N LEU A 120 2.54 10.42 3.28
CA LEU A 120 3.74 11.22 3.60
C LEU A 120 4.02 12.24 2.48
N PHE A 121 3.93 13.54 2.79
CA PHE A 121 3.93 14.61 1.78
C PHE A 121 5.34 15.07 1.39
N CYS A 122 6.23 15.27 2.36
CA CYS A 122 7.59 15.69 2.10
C CYS A 122 8.52 14.51 1.80
N GLU A 123 9.67 14.80 1.19
CA GLU A 123 10.66 13.79 0.83
C GLU A 123 11.37 13.22 2.06
N GLU A 124 11.62 14.06 3.06
CA GLU A 124 12.27 13.71 4.31
C GLU A 124 11.51 12.62 5.06
N ASP A 125 10.18 12.78 5.19
CA ASP A 125 9.33 11.78 5.86
C ASP A 125 9.28 10.47 5.07
N LYS A 126 9.20 10.53 3.74
CA LYS A 126 9.23 9.34 2.87
C LYS A 126 10.53 8.57 3.04
N LEU A 127 11.66 9.26 3.07
CA LEU A 127 12.98 8.67 3.29
C LEU A 127 13.10 8.11 4.71
N ALA A 128 12.59 8.81 5.73
CA ALA A 128 12.58 8.33 7.11
C ALA A 128 11.77 7.04 7.25
N ALA A 129 10.56 6.98 6.68
CA ALA A 129 9.72 5.78 6.75
C ALA A 129 10.34 4.57 6.01
N LEU A 130 10.92 4.79 4.83
CA LEU A 130 11.65 3.74 4.11
C LEU A 130 12.90 3.29 4.89
N SER A 131 13.62 4.22 5.49
CA SER A 131 14.79 3.93 6.34
C SER A 131 14.41 3.08 7.55
N GLU A 132 13.32 3.42 8.26
CA GLU A 132 12.83 2.64 9.39
C GLU A 132 12.36 1.24 8.96
N ALA A 133 11.63 1.13 7.85
CA ALA A 133 11.21 -0.15 7.30
C ALA A 133 12.44 -1.03 6.96
N ILE A 134 13.46 -0.48 6.32
CA ILE A 134 14.72 -1.19 6.03
C ILE A 134 15.47 -1.53 7.32
N ARG A 135 15.51 -0.63 8.31
CA ARG A 135 16.22 -0.84 9.58
C ARG A 135 15.65 -2.04 10.34
N VAL A 136 14.33 -2.12 10.49
CA VAL A 136 13.67 -3.21 11.22
C VAL A 136 13.70 -4.54 10.44
N THR A 137 13.92 -4.49 9.12
CA THR A 137 14.08 -5.68 8.28
C THR A 137 15.45 -6.33 8.50
N LYS A 138 15.48 -7.65 8.64
CA LYS A 138 16.72 -8.45 8.68
C LYS A 138 17.52 -8.29 7.40
N LYS A 139 18.84 -8.45 7.48
CA LYS A 139 19.69 -8.64 6.29
C LYS A 139 19.17 -9.81 5.46
N GLY A 140 19.04 -9.62 4.14
CA GLY A 140 18.41 -10.58 3.23
C GLY A 140 16.88 -10.62 3.30
N GLY A 141 16.25 -9.93 4.26
CA GLY A 141 14.80 -9.80 4.38
C GLY A 141 14.21 -8.94 3.26
N VAL A 142 12.89 -9.04 3.09
CA VAL A 142 12.18 -8.42 1.95
C VAL A 142 11.17 -7.39 2.43
N VAL A 143 11.22 -6.22 1.81
CA VAL A 143 10.32 -5.10 2.07
C VAL A 143 9.34 -4.94 0.90
N PHE A 144 8.09 -4.69 1.23
CA PHE A 144 6.99 -4.47 0.29
C PHE A 144 6.40 -3.09 0.56
N VAL A 145 6.39 -2.21 -0.44
CA VAL A 145 5.95 -0.82 -0.27
C VAL A 145 4.88 -0.48 -1.28
N ALA A 146 3.70 -0.08 -0.80
CA ALA A 146 2.58 0.31 -1.64
C ALA A 146 2.58 1.82 -1.91
N TYR A 147 2.21 2.19 -3.14
CA TYR A 147 2.09 3.58 -3.59
C TYR A 147 0.79 3.79 -4.37
N CYS A 148 0.22 5.00 -4.30
CA CYS A 148 -0.85 5.43 -5.20
C CYS A 148 -0.25 6.04 -6.47
N VAL A 149 -0.72 5.62 -7.65
CA VAL A 149 -0.18 6.08 -8.93
C VAL A 149 -0.93 7.30 -9.45
N SER A 150 -0.18 8.26 -9.98
CA SER A 150 -0.69 9.53 -10.47
C SER A 150 -1.62 9.38 -11.68
N ASP A 151 -1.15 8.76 -12.77
CA ASP A 151 -1.86 8.79 -14.06
C ASP A 151 -3.26 8.13 -14.00
N PRO A 152 -3.46 6.98 -13.33
CA PRO A 152 -4.80 6.40 -13.16
C PRO A 152 -5.74 7.27 -12.34
N SER A 153 -5.20 7.98 -11.34
CA SER A 153 -5.97 8.93 -10.52
C SER A 153 -6.38 10.16 -11.34
N ILE A 154 -5.52 10.66 -12.23
CA ILE A 154 -5.87 11.74 -13.16
C ILE A 154 -7.00 11.28 -14.10
N ILE A 155 -6.94 10.04 -14.60
CA ILE A 155 -8.00 9.47 -15.45
C ILE A 155 -9.32 9.31 -14.68
N ASP A 156 -9.33 8.58 -13.56
CA ASP A 156 -10.55 8.26 -12.79
C ASP A 156 -11.10 9.52 -12.09
N TYR A 157 -10.30 10.18 -11.26
CA TYR A 157 -10.75 11.31 -10.45
C TYR A 157 -10.81 12.61 -11.25
N GLY A 158 -9.79 12.89 -12.08
CA GLY A 158 -9.75 14.09 -12.91
C GLY A 158 -10.77 14.04 -14.05
N PHE A 159 -10.64 13.11 -14.98
CA PHE A 159 -11.49 13.09 -16.19
C PHE A 159 -12.84 12.42 -15.96
N VAL A 160 -12.88 11.16 -15.50
CA VAL A 160 -14.13 10.38 -15.38
C VAL A 160 -15.09 11.03 -14.37
N LYS A 161 -14.58 11.50 -13.22
CA LYS A 161 -15.39 12.21 -12.21
C LYS A 161 -15.50 13.73 -12.44
N GLY A 162 -14.95 14.26 -13.52
CA GLY A 162 -15.12 15.66 -13.93
C GLY A 162 -14.35 16.71 -13.10
N ASN A 163 -13.35 16.32 -12.31
CA ASN A 163 -12.56 17.24 -11.48
C ASN A 163 -11.38 17.90 -12.20
N ILE A 164 -11.08 17.55 -13.46
CA ILE A 164 -9.82 17.98 -14.12
C ILE A 164 -9.66 19.50 -14.17
N LYS A 165 -10.74 20.25 -14.41
CA LYS A 165 -10.68 21.72 -14.44
C LYS A 165 -10.36 22.31 -13.06
N ARG A 166 -11.02 21.80 -12.01
CA ARG A 166 -10.73 22.18 -10.60
C ARG A 166 -9.27 21.92 -10.26
N LEU A 167 -8.76 20.73 -10.59
CA LEU A 167 -7.38 20.35 -10.29
C LEU A 167 -6.35 21.25 -10.99
N LEU A 168 -6.65 21.71 -12.21
CA LEU A 168 -5.82 22.69 -12.93
C LEU A 168 -5.92 24.10 -12.33
N GLU A 169 -7.13 24.56 -12.00
CA GLU A 169 -7.37 25.86 -11.36
C GLU A 169 -6.68 25.98 -10.00
N GLU A 170 -6.73 24.91 -9.20
CA GLU A 170 -6.07 24.81 -7.90
C GLU A 170 -4.56 24.51 -8.00
N LYS A 171 -4.02 24.36 -9.22
CA LYS A 171 -2.61 24.01 -9.48
C LYS A 171 -2.17 22.71 -8.79
N LEU A 172 -3.08 21.75 -8.68
CA LEU A 172 -2.80 20.39 -8.21
C LEU A 172 -2.31 19.48 -9.34
N ILE A 173 -2.45 19.91 -10.59
CA ILE A 173 -1.89 19.24 -11.77
C ILE A 173 -1.19 20.29 -12.63
N ASP A 174 0.04 20.00 -13.03
CA ASP A 174 0.76 20.77 -14.04
C ASP A 174 0.22 20.45 -15.45
N LEU A 175 -0.21 21.45 -16.23
CA LEU A 175 -0.89 21.20 -17.52
C LEU A 175 0.04 20.65 -18.61
N GLU A 176 1.33 20.96 -18.56
CA GLU A 176 2.27 20.52 -19.60
C GLU A 176 2.76 19.10 -19.36
N THR A 177 3.07 18.77 -18.11
CA THR A 177 3.67 17.49 -17.71
C THR A 177 2.68 16.53 -17.06
N PHE A 178 1.49 17.01 -16.71
CA PHE A 178 0.49 16.30 -15.90
C PHE A 178 1.06 15.75 -14.59
N THR A 179 2.11 16.38 -14.06
CA THR A 179 2.66 16.03 -12.75
C THR A 179 1.65 16.44 -11.69
N ALA A 180 1.20 15.48 -10.89
CA ALA A 180 0.31 15.75 -9.77
C ALA A 180 1.08 16.32 -8.57
N LEU A 181 0.48 17.30 -7.91
CA LEU A 181 0.92 17.87 -6.66
C LEU A 181 -0.07 17.46 -5.58
N SER A 182 0.46 17.04 -4.45
CA SER A 182 -0.34 16.59 -3.31
C SER A 182 -0.17 17.55 -2.15
N THR A 183 -1.29 17.89 -1.52
CA THR A 183 -1.33 18.68 -0.29
C THR A 183 -2.05 17.89 0.79
N PRO A 184 -1.82 18.18 2.09
CA PRO A 184 -2.54 17.54 3.19
C PRO A 184 -4.07 17.50 3.02
N LYS A 185 -4.66 18.49 2.33
CA LYS A 185 -6.10 18.55 2.04
C LYS A 185 -6.58 17.45 1.10
N GLU A 186 -5.75 17.00 0.18
CA GLU A 186 -6.08 15.94 -0.78
C GLU A 186 -5.90 14.53 -0.18
N VAL A 187 -5.36 14.43 1.04
CA VAL A 187 -5.14 13.19 1.83
C VAL A 187 -4.11 12.22 1.22
N PHE A 188 -4.03 12.15 -0.10
CA PHE A 188 -3.20 11.21 -0.84
C PHE A 188 -2.04 11.89 -1.55
N VAL A 189 -0.89 11.21 -1.48
CA VAL A 189 0.31 11.49 -2.25
C VAL A 189 0.37 10.54 -3.43
N LEU A 190 0.44 11.11 -4.63
CA LEU A 190 0.48 10.38 -5.87
C LEU A 190 1.90 10.31 -6.41
N HIS A 191 2.30 9.15 -6.92
CA HIS A 191 3.64 8.90 -7.43
C HIS A 191 3.57 8.45 -8.88
N ARG A 192 4.60 8.80 -9.65
CA ARG A 192 5.00 8.03 -10.83
C ARG A 192 6.12 7.08 -10.45
N LYS A 193 6.34 6.06 -11.27
CA LYS A 193 7.48 5.13 -11.09
C LYS A 193 8.81 5.88 -11.00
N SER A 194 9.00 6.94 -11.77
CA SER A 194 10.21 7.77 -11.72
C SER A 194 10.46 8.42 -10.36
N ASP A 195 9.40 8.74 -9.61
CA ASP A 195 9.52 9.34 -8.28
C ASP A 195 9.94 8.29 -7.26
N ILE A 196 9.36 7.09 -7.36
CA ILE A 196 9.75 5.92 -6.57
C ILE A 196 11.22 5.56 -6.87
N ASP A 197 11.61 5.52 -8.15
CA ASP A 197 12.99 5.25 -8.57
C ASP A 197 13.99 6.28 -8.03
N LYS A 198 13.59 7.55 -7.86
CA LYS A 198 14.44 8.56 -7.23
C LYS A 198 14.61 8.28 -5.73
N LEU A 199 13.52 8.01 -5.01
CA LEU A 199 13.57 7.66 -3.58
C LEU A 199 14.46 6.45 -3.33
N MET A 200 14.32 5.40 -4.15
CA MET A 200 15.05 4.16 -3.93
C MET A 200 16.56 4.27 -4.18
N LYS A 201 17.05 5.30 -4.89
CA LYS A 201 18.50 5.55 -5.07
C LYS A 201 19.23 5.89 -3.77
N HIS A 202 18.50 6.28 -2.72
CA HIS A 202 19.09 6.59 -1.42
C HIS A 202 19.42 5.36 -0.59
N PHE A 203 18.97 4.17 -1.01
CA PHE A 203 19.08 2.94 -0.23
C PHE A 203 19.89 1.88 -0.97
N ASN A 204 20.76 1.18 -0.24
CA ASN A 204 21.48 0.02 -0.75
C ASN A 204 20.59 -1.22 -0.66
N VAL A 205 19.73 -1.40 -1.67
CA VAL A 205 18.75 -2.50 -1.76
C VAL A 205 18.64 -3.00 -3.20
N THR A 206 18.30 -4.27 -3.38
CA THR A 206 18.00 -4.83 -4.70
C THR A 206 16.50 -4.93 -4.89
N ARG A 207 15.97 -4.21 -5.89
CA ARG A 207 14.58 -4.38 -6.32
C ARG A 207 14.37 -5.76 -6.94
N LEU A 208 13.40 -6.48 -6.40
CA LEU A 208 12.98 -7.81 -6.85
C LEU A 208 11.79 -7.73 -7.82
N HIS A 209 10.83 -6.85 -7.53
CA HIS A 209 9.65 -6.64 -8.37
C HIS A 209 9.17 -5.19 -8.31
N TYR A 210 8.55 -4.74 -9.39
CA TYR A 210 7.69 -3.57 -9.40
C TYR A 210 6.42 -3.93 -10.17
N LEU A 211 5.28 -3.92 -9.50
CA LEU A 211 4.02 -4.41 -10.05
C LEU A 211 2.82 -3.54 -9.71
N GLY A 212 1.78 -3.63 -10.53
CA GLY A 212 0.47 -3.06 -10.25
C GLY A 212 -0.38 -4.07 -9.49
N THR A 213 -0.99 -3.66 -8.37
CA THR A 213 -1.77 -4.57 -7.52
C THR A 213 -3.23 -4.67 -7.95
N ASP A 214 -3.79 -3.63 -8.55
CA ASP A 214 -5.18 -3.59 -9.03
C ASP A 214 -5.32 -3.37 -10.54
N MET A 215 -4.27 -2.95 -11.24
CA MET A 215 -4.27 -2.76 -12.70
C MET A 215 -5.51 -1.99 -13.18
N ILE A 216 -6.12 -2.41 -14.28
CA ILE A 216 -7.34 -1.79 -14.83
C ILE A 216 -8.61 -2.15 -14.06
N SER A 217 -8.54 -2.92 -12.97
CA SER A 217 -9.71 -3.42 -12.23
C SER A 217 -10.60 -2.28 -11.75
N ARG A 218 -10.02 -1.09 -11.51
CA ARG A 218 -10.76 0.09 -11.07
C ARG A 218 -11.63 0.71 -12.15
N TYR A 219 -11.29 0.52 -13.41
CA TYR A 219 -12.15 0.87 -14.54
C TYR A 219 -13.24 -0.18 -14.78
N LEU A 220 -13.06 -1.38 -14.23
CA LEU A 220 -14.00 -2.50 -14.34
C LEU A 220 -14.87 -2.68 -13.08
N ARG A 221 -15.00 -1.65 -12.23
CA ARG A 221 -15.74 -1.71 -10.95
C ARG A 221 -17.19 -2.17 -11.12
N ASP A 222 -17.83 -1.82 -12.23
CA ASP A 222 -19.22 -2.22 -12.51
C ASP A 222 -19.31 -3.60 -13.18
N VAL A 223 -18.22 -4.09 -13.76
CA VAL A 223 -18.17 -5.34 -14.53
C VAL A 223 -17.73 -6.52 -13.66
N LEU A 224 -16.69 -6.35 -12.84
CA LEU A 224 -16.12 -7.42 -12.01
C LEU A 224 -17.14 -8.07 -11.05
N PRO A 225 -18.06 -7.33 -10.40
CA PRO A 225 -19.08 -7.94 -9.55
C PRO A 225 -20.07 -8.83 -10.31
N GLN A 226 -20.23 -8.62 -11.61
CA GLN A 226 -21.16 -9.39 -12.47
C GLN A 226 -20.56 -10.68 -13.00
N MET A 227 -19.23 -10.86 -12.88
CA MET A 227 -18.57 -12.11 -13.25
C MET A 227 -18.96 -13.23 -12.28
N ASP A 228 -19.29 -14.39 -12.83
CA ASP A 228 -19.28 -15.64 -12.05
C ASP A 228 -17.85 -15.98 -11.58
N ASP A 229 -17.74 -16.97 -10.71
CA ASP A 229 -16.46 -17.30 -10.07
C ASP A 229 -15.45 -17.88 -11.08
N GLU A 230 -15.90 -18.65 -12.08
CA GLU A 230 -15.04 -19.18 -13.13
C GLU A 230 -14.44 -18.06 -14.01
N THR A 231 -15.27 -17.12 -14.45
CA THR A 231 -14.84 -15.96 -15.24
C THR A 231 -13.89 -15.08 -14.44
N PHE A 232 -14.18 -14.86 -13.15
CA PHE A 232 -13.32 -14.08 -12.27
C PHE A 232 -11.96 -14.75 -12.04
N ASP A 233 -11.91 -16.08 -11.91
CA ASP A 233 -10.66 -16.84 -11.81
C ASP A 233 -9.82 -16.74 -13.09
N ILE A 234 -10.45 -16.76 -14.27
CA ILE A 234 -9.77 -16.52 -15.56
C ILE A 234 -9.23 -15.08 -15.61
N TYR A 235 -10.02 -14.10 -15.16
CA TYR A 235 -9.57 -12.71 -15.06
C TYR A 235 -8.35 -12.57 -14.13
N LEU A 236 -8.37 -13.21 -12.95
CA LEU A 236 -7.22 -13.21 -12.04
C LEU A 236 -5.97 -13.84 -12.67
N LYS A 237 -6.12 -14.93 -13.43
CA LYS A 237 -5.01 -15.52 -14.18
C LYS A 237 -4.42 -14.50 -15.17
N TYR A 238 -5.26 -13.85 -15.96
CA TYR A 238 -4.84 -12.78 -16.89
C TYR A 238 -4.16 -11.62 -16.16
N HIS A 239 -4.77 -11.10 -15.08
CA HIS A 239 -4.22 -10.04 -14.24
C HIS A 239 -2.79 -10.36 -13.78
N PHE A 240 -2.55 -11.59 -13.30
CA PHE A 240 -1.20 -12.00 -12.89
C PHE A 240 -0.19 -12.14 -14.04
N THR A 241 -0.62 -12.24 -15.29
CA THR A 241 0.29 -12.21 -16.45
C THR A 241 0.73 -10.79 -16.83
N ILE A 242 -0.03 -9.77 -16.42
CA ILE A 242 0.21 -8.38 -16.82
C ILE A 242 0.67 -7.48 -15.67
N CYS A 243 0.55 -7.90 -14.41
CA CYS A 243 0.81 -7.01 -13.27
C CYS A 243 2.27 -6.52 -13.15
N GLU A 244 3.25 -7.26 -13.68
CA GLU A 244 4.67 -6.85 -13.73
C GLU A 244 5.10 -6.23 -15.08
N ARG A 245 4.21 -6.23 -16.08
CA ARG A 245 4.52 -5.70 -17.40
C ARG A 245 4.76 -4.19 -17.33
N GLN A 246 5.97 -3.75 -17.64
CA GLN A 246 6.38 -2.35 -17.51
C GLN A 246 5.59 -1.41 -18.43
N ASP A 247 5.11 -1.91 -19.56
CA ASP A 247 4.23 -1.18 -20.49
C ASP A 247 2.78 -1.06 -19.99
N MET A 248 2.41 -1.79 -18.93
CA MET A 248 1.05 -1.84 -18.39
C MET A 248 0.94 -1.32 -16.95
N VAL A 249 2.00 -1.42 -16.15
CA VAL A 249 1.98 -1.14 -14.70
C VAL A 249 1.51 0.26 -14.34
N GLY A 250 1.78 1.25 -15.21
CA GLY A 250 1.33 2.64 -15.03
C GLY A 250 -0.19 2.83 -15.05
N LEU A 251 -0.97 1.81 -15.45
CA LEU A 251 -2.44 1.84 -15.44
C LEU A 251 -3.04 1.40 -14.09
N SER A 252 -2.22 0.88 -13.18
CA SER A 252 -2.63 0.42 -11.85
C SER A 252 -2.77 1.60 -10.90
N HIS A 253 -3.88 1.71 -10.17
CA HIS A 253 -4.02 2.80 -9.19
C HIS A 253 -3.12 2.60 -7.99
N HIS A 254 -2.81 1.34 -7.66
CA HIS A 254 -1.86 1.00 -6.63
C HIS A 254 -0.73 0.17 -7.21
N THR A 255 0.50 0.47 -6.81
CA THR A 255 1.69 -0.34 -7.15
C THR A 255 2.37 -0.84 -5.90
N LEU A 256 3.05 -1.97 -6.04
CA LEU A 256 3.88 -2.57 -5.00
C LEU A 256 5.32 -2.61 -5.50
N ASP A 257 6.20 -1.91 -4.79
CA ASP A 257 7.65 -2.02 -4.94
C ASP A 257 8.16 -3.04 -3.94
N ILE A 258 8.88 -4.06 -4.42
CA ILE A 258 9.38 -5.16 -3.60
C ILE A 258 10.89 -5.19 -3.74
N PHE A 259 11.60 -5.08 -2.62
CA PHE A 259 13.05 -5.06 -2.62
C PHE A 259 13.64 -5.82 -1.43
N ARG A 260 14.87 -6.30 -1.62
CA ARG A 260 15.64 -7.00 -0.60
C ARG A 260 16.61 -6.04 0.07
N LYS A 261 16.69 -6.12 1.39
CA LYS A 261 17.78 -5.49 2.15
C LYS A 261 19.07 -6.28 1.91
N GLU A 262 20.12 -5.60 1.44
CA GLU A 262 21.44 -6.22 1.25
C GLU A 262 22.07 -6.68 2.57
N GLU A 263 23.03 -7.60 2.47
CA GLU A 263 23.81 -8.12 3.62
C GLU A 263 24.74 -7.09 4.27
#